data_AF-A0A7J3Z9L3-F1
#
_entry.id   AF-A0A7J3Z9L3-F1
#
_cell.length_a   1.000
_cell.length_b   1.000
_cell.length_c   1.000
_cell.angle_alpha   90.00
_cell.angle_beta   90.00
_cell.angle_gamma   90.00
#
_symmetry.space_group_name_H-M   'P 1'
#
loop_
_entity.id
_entity.type
_entity.pdbx_description
1 polymer ?
#
loop_
_entity_poly.entity_id
_entity_poly.type
_entity_poly.pdbx_seq_one_letter_code
_entity_poly.pdbx_strand_id
1 'polypeptide(L)'
;MQPLKTPPRIKVLEALGAIADGRIKITSDKEAIVVSSEGDRSYRVYVDLERGVADSNDNGTMYRGYIGYPIIAFLMLKGAIPLRRDIAEALKGVRWRYLNEKYKSYSAVESIIYRDLKVKSIDVNDVNKYIEYVLRALSSLSLRRPVKPQDQE
;
A
#
# COMPACT_ATOMS: atom_id res chain seq x y z
N MET A 1 -6.48 -18.25 -10.99
CA MET A 1 -5.86 -17.12 -10.27
C MET A 1 -6.09 -15.84 -11.07
N GLN A 2 -6.36 -14.72 -10.42
CA GLN A 2 -6.67 -13.46 -11.09
C GLN A 2 -5.47 -12.50 -11.01
N PRO A 3 -5.00 -11.90 -12.12
CA PRO A 3 -3.94 -10.88 -12.06
C PRO A 3 -4.36 -9.70 -11.18
N LEU A 4 -3.47 -9.26 -10.29
CA LEU A 4 -3.67 -8.03 -9.54
C LEU A 4 -3.23 -6.84 -10.39
N LYS A 5 -4.09 -5.83 -10.48
CA LYS A 5 -3.79 -4.58 -11.20
C LYS A 5 -2.81 -3.71 -10.43
N THR A 6 -2.13 -2.84 -11.16
CA THR A 6 -1.37 -1.73 -10.58
C THR A 6 -2.30 -0.83 -9.75
N PRO A 7 -1.91 -0.45 -8.52
CA PRO A 7 -2.76 0.35 -7.65
C PRO A 7 -2.78 1.82 -8.06
N PRO A 8 -3.75 2.61 -7.53
CA PRO A 8 -3.66 4.05 -7.54
C PRO A 8 -2.34 4.52 -6.90
N ARG A 9 -1.69 5.51 -7.53
CA ARG A 9 -0.38 6.07 -7.15
C ARG A 9 -0.25 6.35 -5.65
N ILE A 10 -1.27 7.00 -5.08
CA ILE A 10 -1.34 7.39 -3.67
C ILE A 10 -1.18 6.20 -2.70
N LYS A 11 -1.52 4.97 -3.11
CA LYS A 11 -1.40 3.78 -2.26
C LYS A 11 0.06 3.47 -1.89
N VAL A 12 1.02 3.93 -2.69
CA VAL A 12 2.45 3.86 -2.36
C VAL A 12 2.76 4.71 -1.13
N LEU A 13 2.23 5.94 -1.07
CA LEU A 13 2.44 6.84 0.08
C LEU A 13 1.64 6.37 1.31
N GLU A 14 0.44 5.83 1.12
CA GLU A 14 -0.34 5.23 2.21
C GLU A 14 0.39 4.05 2.87
N ALA A 15 1.06 3.21 2.06
CA ALA A 15 1.91 2.14 2.54
C ALA A 15 3.11 2.65 3.34
N LEU A 16 3.79 3.70 2.86
CA LEU A 16 4.87 4.35 3.61
C LEU A 16 4.40 4.89 4.96
N GLY A 17 3.25 5.57 5.00
CA GLY A 17 2.67 6.05 6.25
C GLY A 17 2.38 4.91 7.22
N ALA A 18 1.88 3.77 6.74
CA ALA A 18 1.67 2.59 7.57
C ALA A 18 2.96 2.07 8.19
N ILE A 19 4.05 2.05 7.42
CA ILE A 19 5.37 1.63 7.91
C ILE A 19 5.88 2.61 8.97
N ALA A 20 5.83 3.92 8.71
CA ALA A 20 6.31 4.94 9.62
C ALA A 20 5.52 5.00 10.94
N ASP A 21 4.22 4.69 10.89
CA ASP A 21 3.35 4.59 12.06
C ASP A 21 3.56 3.27 12.84
N GLY A 22 4.41 2.34 12.38
CA GLY A 22 4.59 1.04 13.01
C GLY A 22 3.35 0.14 12.95
N ARG A 23 2.49 0.33 11.93
CA ARG A 23 1.19 -0.36 11.82
C ARG A 23 1.26 -1.75 11.17
N ILE A 24 2.44 -2.30 10.94
CA ILE A 24 2.64 -3.60 10.30
C ILE A 24 3.23 -4.58 11.32
N LYS A 25 2.55 -5.71 11.52
CA LYS A 25 3.04 -6.86 12.28
C LYS A 25 3.26 -8.03 11.33
N ILE A 26 4.51 -8.39 11.07
CA ILE A 26 4.85 -9.59 10.30
C ILE A 26 4.60 -10.81 11.19
N THR A 27 3.82 -11.77 10.71
CA THR A 27 3.43 -12.98 11.46
C THR A 27 4.14 -14.24 10.96
N SER A 28 4.59 -14.25 9.71
CA SER A 28 5.43 -15.29 9.12
C SER A 28 6.21 -14.72 7.92
N ASP A 29 7.00 -15.54 7.23
CA ASP A 29 7.64 -15.10 5.98
C ASP A 29 6.60 -14.67 4.94
N LYS A 30 5.44 -15.32 4.88
CA LYS A 30 4.41 -15.08 3.85
C LYS A 30 3.24 -14.25 4.34
N GLU A 31 3.18 -13.89 5.62
CA GLU A 31 1.99 -13.24 6.20
C GLU A 31 2.32 -12.04 7.09
N ALA A 32 1.41 -11.06 7.05
CA ALA A 32 1.43 -9.91 7.93
C ALA A 32 0.02 -9.43 8.27
N ILE A 33 -0.08 -8.70 9.38
CA ILE A 33 -1.25 -7.91 9.77
C ILE A 33 -0.91 -6.43 9.60
N VAL A 34 -1.78 -5.68 8.93
CA VAL A 34 -1.63 -4.23 8.74
C VAL A 34 -2.84 -3.52 9.32
N VAL A 35 -2.61 -2.57 10.23
CA VAL A 35 -3.67 -1.80 10.89
C VAL A 35 -3.96 -0.52 10.11
N SER A 36 -5.23 -0.11 10.02
CA SER A 36 -5.65 1.17 9.41
C SER A 36 -5.05 2.38 10.14
N SER A 37 -5.02 3.54 9.49
CA SER A 37 -4.51 4.79 10.10
C SER A 37 -5.25 5.22 11.36
N GLU A 38 -6.48 4.76 11.57
CA GLU A 38 -7.35 5.08 12.70
C GLU A 38 -7.37 3.95 13.74
N GLY A 39 -6.63 2.86 13.53
CA GLY A 39 -6.51 1.76 14.49
C GLY A 39 -7.70 0.79 14.54
N ASP A 40 -8.80 1.10 13.85
CA ASP A 40 -10.09 0.42 14.00
C ASP A 40 -10.30 -0.75 13.02
N ARG A 41 -9.41 -0.93 12.06
CA ARG A 41 -9.43 -2.06 11.10
C ARG A 41 -8.07 -2.72 11.02
N SER A 42 -8.07 -4.04 10.91
CA SER A 42 -6.87 -4.84 10.69
C SER A 42 -7.03 -5.69 9.44
N TYR A 43 -6.04 -5.63 8.55
CA TYR A 43 -6.01 -6.34 7.29
C TYR A 43 -5.03 -7.52 7.38
N ARG A 44 -5.48 -8.70 6.99
CA ARG A 44 -4.60 -9.86 6.77
C ARG A 44 -3.98 -9.72 5.39
N VAL A 45 -2.69 -9.97 5.31
CA VAL A 45 -1.90 -9.89 4.08
C VAL A 45 -1.16 -11.22 3.91
N TYR A 46 -1.24 -11.77 2.71
CA TYR A 46 -0.49 -12.94 2.28
C TYR A 46 0.32 -12.58 1.03
N VAL A 47 1.60 -12.93 1.00
CA VAL A 47 2.49 -12.77 -0.15
C VAL A 47 3.40 -13.98 -0.27
N ASP A 48 3.38 -14.61 -1.43
CA ASP A 48 4.27 -15.70 -1.84
C ASP A 48 4.94 -15.31 -3.16
N LEU A 49 6.15 -14.76 -3.07
CA LEU A 49 6.89 -14.25 -4.23
C LEU A 49 7.33 -15.38 -5.17
N GLU A 50 7.66 -16.55 -4.63
CA GLU A 50 8.08 -17.72 -5.43
C GLU A 50 6.95 -18.18 -6.34
N ARG A 51 5.71 -18.15 -5.83
CA ARG A 51 4.52 -18.52 -6.60
C ARG A 51 3.88 -17.35 -7.34
N GLY A 52 4.38 -16.13 -7.16
CA GLY A 52 3.79 -14.91 -7.72
C GLY A 52 2.37 -14.64 -7.20
N VAL A 53 2.13 -14.90 -5.91
CA VAL A 53 0.79 -14.83 -5.30
C VAL A 53 0.74 -13.75 -4.23
N ALA A 54 -0.34 -12.97 -4.22
CA ALA A 54 -0.63 -12.08 -3.10
C ALA A 54 -2.14 -11.97 -2.87
N ASP A 55 -2.53 -11.80 -1.61
CA ASP A 55 -3.92 -11.55 -1.22
C ASP A 55 -3.99 -10.64 0.01
N SER A 56 -5.08 -9.90 0.12
CA SER A 56 -5.43 -9.16 1.32
C SER A 56 -6.93 -8.94 1.39
N ASN A 57 -7.45 -8.91 2.62
CA ASN A 57 -8.86 -8.59 2.87
C ASN A 57 -9.16 -7.09 2.86
N ASP A 58 -8.24 -6.23 2.41
CA ASP A 58 -8.51 -4.81 2.22
C ASP A 58 -9.43 -4.55 1.01
N ASN A 59 -10.17 -3.45 1.04
CA ASN A 59 -11.17 -3.15 0.01
C ASN A 59 -10.58 -2.99 -1.40
N GLY A 60 -9.34 -2.49 -1.51
CA GLY A 60 -8.65 -2.34 -2.78
C GLY A 60 -8.35 -3.68 -3.42
N THR A 61 -7.79 -4.61 -2.64
CA THR A 61 -7.51 -5.96 -3.11
C THR A 61 -8.80 -6.76 -3.34
N MET A 62 -9.75 -6.71 -2.40
CA MET A 62 -11.00 -7.49 -2.44
C MET A 62 -11.93 -7.09 -3.56
N TYR A 63 -12.29 -5.80 -3.64
CA TYR A 63 -13.37 -5.30 -4.52
C TYR A 63 -12.84 -4.59 -5.77
N ARG A 64 -11.62 -4.04 -5.73
CA ARG A 64 -11.04 -3.33 -6.88
C ARG A 64 -10.02 -4.18 -7.64
N GLY A 65 -9.51 -5.27 -7.07
CA GLY A 65 -8.60 -6.21 -7.72
C GLY A 65 -7.23 -5.60 -8.07
N TYR A 66 -6.75 -4.66 -7.27
CA TYR A 66 -5.40 -4.12 -7.38
C TYR A 66 -4.56 -4.47 -6.15
N ILE A 67 -3.23 -4.28 -6.23
CA ILE A 67 -2.32 -4.50 -5.09
C ILE A 67 -2.56 -3.44 -4.01
N GLY A 68 -3.31 -3.76 -2.95
CA GLY A 68 -3.64 -2.82 -1.87
C GLY A 68 -2.42 -2.31 -1.09
N TYR A 69 -2.56 -1.15 -0.42
CA TYR A 69 -1.49 -0.60 0.41
C TYR A 69 -0.94 -1.57 1.48
N PRO A 70 -1.73 -2.51 2.06
CA PRO A 70 -1.19 -3.48 3.00
C PRO A 70 -0.18 -4.43 2.35
N ILE A 71 -0.46 -4.87 1.11
CA ILE A 71 0.45 -5.71 0.33
C ILE A 71 1.72 -4.91 -0.02
N ILE A 72 1.58 -3.66 -0.47
CA ILE A 72 2.71 -2.77 -0.79
C ILE A 72 3.60 -2.60 0.44
N ALA A 73 3.03 -2.31 1.61
CA ALA A 73 3.77 -2.12 2.85
C ALA A 73 4.56 -3.38 3.25
N PHE A 74 3.93 -4.55 3.13
CA PHE A 74 4.60 -5.81 3.42
C PHE A 74 5.73 -6.11 2.43
N LEU A 75 5.53 -5.89 1.14
CA LEU A 75 6.56 -6.05 0.11
C LEU A 75 7.77 -5.13 0.35
N MET A 76 7.54 -3.88 0.77
CA MET A 76 8.60 -2.94 1.13
C MET A 76 9.43 -3.45 2.32
N LEU A 77 8.76 -3.97 3.36
CA LEU A 77 9.45 -4.52 4.53
C LEU A 77 10.19 -5.84 4.24
N LYS A 78 9.71 -6.64 3.29
CA LYS A 78 10.43 -7.81 2.77
C LYS A 78 11.61 -7.45 1.87
N GLY A 79 11.80 -6.18 1.51
CA GLY A 79 12.83 -5.73 0.57
C GLY A 79 12.56 -6.11 -0.88
N ALA A 80 11.35 -6.55 -1.21
CA ALA A 80 10.96 -6.96 -2.56
C ALA A 80 10.69 -5.76 -3.48
N ILE A 81 10.37 -4.61 -2.90
CA ILE A 81 10.25 -3.32 -3.59
C ILE A 81 10.92 -2.22 -2.75
N PRO A 82 11.31 -1.09 -3.36
CA PRO A 82 12.04 -0.03 -2.69
C PRO A 82 11.26 0.60 -1.53
N LEU A 83 11.96 0.92 -0.44
CA LEU A 83 11.45 1.64 0.72
C LEU A 83 12.25 2.94 0.92
N ARG A 84 11.60 4.10 0.81
CA ARG A 84 12.17 5.41 1.14
C ARG A 84 11.78 5.85 2.56
N ARG A 85 12.69 5.67 3.51
CA ARG A 85 12.45 5.96 4.94
C ARG A 85 12.29 7.45 5.24
N ASP A 86 12.99 8.30 4.51
CA ASP A 86 12.88 9.76 4.59
C ASP A 86 11.48 10.25 4.22
N ILE A 87 10.92 9.74 3.12
CA ILE A 87 9.53 10.03 2.72
C ILE A 87 8.55 9.40 3.72
N ALA A 88 8.84 8.19 4.21
CA ALA A 88 7.99 7.51 5.18
C ALA A 88 7.84 8.31 6.48
N GLU A 89 8.95 8.78 7.07
CA GLU A 89 8.92 9.57 8.30
C GLU A 89 8.16 10.88 8.09
N ALA A 90 8.29 11.52 6.93
CA ALA A 90 7.51 12.71 6.60
C ALA A 90 5.99 12.44 6.51
N LEU A 91 5.57 11.19 6.31
CA LEU A 91 4.16 10.77 6.22
C LEU A 91 3.59 10.20 7.53
N LYS A 92 4.39 10.20 8.61
CA LYS A 92 3.97 9.70 9.92
C LYS A 92 2.80 10.51 10.48
N GLY A 93 1.83 9.81 11.06
CA GLY A 93 0.62 10.40 11.64
C GLY A 93 -0.43 10.87 10.64
N VAL A 94 -0.23 10.67 9.33
CA VAL A 94 -1.24 11.01 8.32
C VAL A 94 -2.47 10.13 8.51
N ARG A 95 -3.64 10.75 8.70
CA ARG A 95 -4.94 10.09 8.85
C ARG A 95 -5.53 9.70 7.48
N TRP A 96 -4.91 8.71 6.84
CA TRP A 96 -5.19 8.30 5.46
C TRP A 96 -6.66 7.97 5.20
N ARG A 97 -7.30 7.18 6.07
CA ARG A 97 -8.70 6.80 5.88
C ARG A 97 -9.61 8.02 6.00
N TYR A 98 -9.42 8.86 7.02
CA TYR A 98 -10.17 10.10 7.17
C TYR A 98 -10.07 10.96 5.90
N LEU A 99 -8.87 11.16 5.36
CA LEU A 99 -8.67 11.92 4.12
C LEU A 99 -9.38 11.24 2.93
N ASN A 100 -9.23 9.93 2.77
CA ASN A 100 -9.87 9.17 1.71
C ASN A 100 -11.41 9.23 1.78
N GLU A 101 -11.99 9.12 2.98
CA GLU A 101 -13.45 9.17 3.20
C GLU A 101 -14.02 10.59 3.05
N LYS A 102 -13.29 11.60 3.52
CA LYS A 102 -13.70 13.01 3.43
C LYS A 102 -13.69 13.52 1.99
N TYR A 103 -12.60 13.26 1.26
CA TYR A 103 -12.42 13.84 -0.07
C TYR A 103 -12.91 12.93 -1.20
N LYS A 104 -12.97 11.60 -0.97
CA LYS A 104 -13.42 10.59 -1.94
C LYS A 104 -12.73 10.71 -3.32
N SER A 105 -11.54 11.30 -3.35
CA SER A 105 -10.79 11.62 -4.55
C SER A 105 -9.30 11.47 -4.25
N TYR A 106 -8.66 10.52 -4.94
CA TYR A 106 -7.24 10.26 -4.75
C TYR A 106 -6.37 11.46 -5.13
N SER A 107 -6.72 12.19 -6.18
CA SER A 107 -5.96 13.38 -6.61
C SER A 107 -6.06 14.54 -5.60
N ALA A 108 -7.22 14.70 -4.97
CA ALA A 108 -7.40 15.68 -3.90
C ALA A 108 -6.56 15.33 -2.66
N VAL A 109 -6.56 14.06 -2.25
CA VAL A 109 -5.71 13.56 -1.15
C VAL A 109 -4.23 13.72 -1.50
N GLU A 110 -3.82 13.33 -2.71
CA GLU A 110 -2.43 13.48 -3.18
C GLU A 110 -1.97 14.93 -3.13
N SER A 111 -2.81 15.89 -3.55
CA SER A 111 -2.52 17.32 -3.48
C SER A 111 -2.34 17.82 -2.04
N ILE A 112 -3.09 17.28 -1.08
CA ILE A 112 -2.91 17.59 0.35
C ILE A 112 -1.58 17.06 0.85
N ILE A 113 -1.26 15.80 0.54
CA ILE A 113 0.00 15.17 0.93
C ILE A 113 1.20 15.89 0.32
N TYR A 114 1.15 16.28 -0.96
CA TYR A 114 2.23 17.02 -1.60
C TYR A 114 2.48 18.40 -0.99
N ARG A 115 1.43 19.07 -0.50
CA ARG A 115 1.60 20.32 0.26
C ARG A 115 2.29 20.07 1.60
N ASP A 116 1.89 19.05 2.33
CA ASP A 116 2.50 18.68 3.62
C ASP A 116 3.97 18.27 3.45
N LEU A 117 4.29 17.47 2.42
CA LEU A 117 5.66 17.08 2.09
C LEU A 117 6.54 18.29 1.74
N LYS A 118 6.02 19.27 0.98
CA LYS A 118 6.77 20.50 0.67
C LYS A 118 7.09 21.32 1.93
N VAL A 119 6.13 21.43 2.87
CA VAL A 119 6.37 22.11 4.16
C VAL A 119 7.49 21.40 4.94
N LYS A 120 7.60 20.09 4.81
CA LYS A 120 8.66 19.26 5.40
C LYS A 120 9.94 19.22 4.55
N SER A 121 10.09 20.12 3.58
CA SER A 121 11.27 20.22 2.68
C SER A 121 11.55 18.95 1.86
N ILE A 122 10.53 18.13 1.60
CA ILE A 122 10.62 16.97 0.71
C ILE A 122 10.27 17.41 -0.73
N ASP A 123 11.16 17.14 -1.68
CA ASP A 123 10.92 17.43 -3.10
C ASP A 123 9.85 16.50 -3.67
N VAL A 124 8.71 17.07 -4.06
CA VAL A 124 7.59 16.35 -4.66
C VAL A 124 7.95 15.74 -6.02
N ASN A 125 8.91 16.30 -6.76
CA ASN A 125 9.37 15.69 -8.00
C ASN A 125 10.12 14.39 -7.73
N ASP A 126 10.96 14.35 -6.69
CA ASP A 126 11.62 13.12 -6.25
C ASP A 126 10.60 12.08 -5.73
N VAL A 127 9.59 12.52 -4.96
CA VAL A 127 8.48 11.66 -4.52
C VAL A 127 7.74 11.05 -5.71
N ASN A 128 7.45 11.83 -6.76
CA ASN A 128 6.81 11.33 -7.97
C ASN A 128 7.66 10.26 -8.68
N LYS A 129 8.97 10.50 -8.84
CA LYS A 129 9.90 9.51 -9.42
C LYS A 129 9.93 8.23 -8.59
N TYR A 130 9.95 8.35 -7.27
CA TYR A 130 9.89 7.21 -6.37
C TYR A 130 8.59 6.41 -6.52
N ILE A 131 7.43 7.08 -6.56
CA ILE A 131 6.14 6.41 -6.79
C ILE A 131 6.16 5.64 -8.11
N GLU A 132 6.64 6.25 -9.18
CA GLU A 132 6.72 5.59 -10.49
C GLU A 132 7.65 4.38 -10.47
N TYR A 133 8.77 4.49 -9.78
CA TYR A 133 9.70 3.38 -9.61
C TYR A 133 9.06 2.22 -8.85
N VAL A 134 8.35 2.50 -7.75
CA VAL A 134 7.60 1.47 -7.00
C VAL A 134 6.50 0.85 -7.86
N LEU A 135 5.73 1.62 -8.62
CA LEU A 135 4.68 1.09 -9.48
C LEU A 135 5.24 0.18 -10.58
N ARG A 136 6.40 0.51 -11.16
CA ARG A 136 7.10 -0.38 -12.11
C ARG A 136 7.58 -1.66 -11.43
N ALA A 137 8.17 -1.56 -10.24
CA ALA A 137 8.60 -2.72 -9.47
C ALA A 137 7.41 -3.65 -9.16
N LEU A 138 6.28 -3.10 -8.69
CA LEU A 138 5.04 -3.86 -8.47
C LEU A 138 4.55 -4.56 -9.74
N SER A 139 4.56 -3.87 -10.87
CA SER A 139 4.15 -4.47 -12.16
C SER A 139 5.06 -5.63 -12.56
N SER A 140 6.37 -5.55 -12.27
CA SER A 140 7.33 -6.61 -12.63
C SER A 140 7.13 -7.90 -11.84
N LEU A 141 6.59 -7.81 -10.61
CA LEU A 141 6.31 -8.98 -9.77
C LEU A 141 5.17 -9.87 -10.33
N SER A 142 4.35 -9.34 -11.25
CA SER A 142 3.28 -10.09 -11.92
C SER A 142 2.34 -10.85 -10.97
N LEU A 143 2.06 -10.26 -9.80
CA LEU A 143 1.33 -10.90 -8.71
C LEU A 143 -0.12 -11.24 -9.09
N ARG A 144 -0.57 -12.41 -8.64
CA ARG A 144 -1.92 -12.92 -8.86
C ARG A 144 -2.59 -13.24 -7.53
N ARG A 145 -3.89 -12.99 -7.47
CA ARG A 145 -4.71 -13.38 -6.33
C ARG A 145 -5.25 -14.81 -6.52
N PRO A 146 -5.28 -15.65 -5.48
CA PRO A 146 -6.03 -16.89 -5.51
C PRO A 146 -7.49 -16.58 -5.83
N VAL A 147 -8.08 -17.32 -6.77
CA VAL A 147 -9.53 -17.25 -6.96
C VAL A 147 -10.10 -17.98 -5.74
N LYS A 148 -10.82 -17.25 -4.87
CA LYS A 148 -11.61 -17.94 -3.85
C LYS A 148 -12.60 -18.84 -4.60
N PRO A 149 -12.81 -20.09 -4.16
CA PRO A 149 -13.95 -20.86 -4.65
C PRO A 149 -15.17 -19.92 -4.56
N GLN A 150 -15.93 -19.79 -5.65
CA GLN A 150 -17.27 -19.24 -5.51
C GLN A 150 -17.92 -20.09 -4.44
N ASP A 151 -18.30 -19.47 -3.32
CA ASP A 151 -19.16 -20.11 -2.36
C ASP A 151 -20.32 -20.69 -3.17
N GLN A 152 -20.40 -22.02 -3.17
CA GLN A 152 -21.54 -22.74 -3.71
C GLN A 152 -22.69 -22.38 -2.78
N GLU A 153 -23.40 -21.29 -3.11
CA GLU A 153 -24.80 -21.11 -2.71
C GLU A 153 -25.71 -21.80 -3.74
#